data_AF-A0A383AT97-F1
#
_entry.id   AF-A0A383AT97-F1
#
_cell.length_a   1.000
_cell.length_b   1.000
_cell.length_c   1.000
_cell.angle_alpha   90.00
_cell.angle_beta   90.00
_cell.angle_gamma   90.00
#
_symmetry.space_group_name_H-M   'P 1'
#
loop_
_entity.id
_entity.type
_entity.pdbx_description
1 polymer ?
#
loop_
_entity_poly.entity_id
_entity_poly.type
_entity_poly.pdbx_seq_one_letter_code
_entity_poly.pdbx_strand_id
1 'polypeptide(L)'
;MAWVIEINAALLGIAIAWLMGYQTYEIYTNEFGEFPLVRYFDLILAGLPFIMVAAVEILKIPLCFVVYINTGFRIRLIFSIVLVAITFITFETLATGFERQFHNISTNVEIPQDKLVALIKKIQFNKDQIKNKEIVSDESIKEEVEFRTGAAKESRDEAVNNMKEQINQYLDLGGGTLAEQKEHK
;
A
#
# COMPACT_ATOMS: atom_id res chain seq x y z
N MET A 1 -34.47 -31.28 -25.00
CA MET A 1 -34.29 -30.95 -23.57
C MET A 1 -32.82 -31.01 -23.18
N ALA A 2 -32.12 -32.16 -23.25
CA ALA A 2 -30.72 -32.30 -22.84
C ALA A 2 -29.75 -31.29 -23.51
N TRP A 3 -29.79 -31.17 -24.83
CA TRP A 3 -28.99 -30.19 -25.59
C TRP A 3 -29.09 -28.75 -25.08
N VAL A 4 -30.26 -28.32 -24.63
CA VAL A 4 -30.45 -26.95 -24.12
C VAL A 4 -29.69 -26.78 -22.80
N ILE A 5 -29.72 -27.77 -21.92
CA ILE A 5 -29.04 -27.72 -20.62
C ILE A 5 -27.52 -27.72 -20.83
N GLU A 6 -27.00 -28.58 -21.69
CA GLU A 6 -25.56 -28.63 -22.00
C GLU A 6 -25.06 -27.33 -22.65
N ILE A 7 -25.81 -26.74 -23.59
CA ILE A 7 -25.42 -25.47 -24.21
C ILE A 7 -25.38 -24.35 -23.17
N ASN A 8 -26.35 -24.31 -22.24
CA ASN A 8 -26.31 -23.34 -21.14
C ASN A 8 -25.09 -23.57 -20.23
N ALA A 9 -24.78 -24.83 -19.89
CA ALA A 9 -23.60 -25.15 -19.09
C ALA A 9 -22.28 -24.75 -19.78
N ALA A 10 -22.16 -25.00 -21.09
CA ALA A 10 -21.00 -24.60 -21.88
C ALA A 10 -20.87 -23.06 -21.97
N LEU A 11 -21.99 -22.35 -22.15
CA LEU A 11 -22.03 -20.89 -22.14
C LEU A 11 -21.59 -20.32 -20.79
N LEU A 12 -21.99 -20.93 -19.67
CA LEU A 12 -21.51 -20.54 -18.35
C LEU A 12 -19.99 -20.71 -18.24
N GLY A 13 -19.43 -21.82 -18.73
CA GLY A 13 -17.98 -22.03 -18.78
C GLY A 13 -17.25 -20.94 -19.58
N ILE A 14 -17.78 -20.58 -20.76
CA ILE A 14 -17.22 -19.50 -21.59
C ILE A 14 -17.35 -18.13 -20.91
N ALA A 15 -18.49 -17.83 -20.30
CA ALA A 15 -18.71 -16.58 -19.59
C ALA A 15 -17.74 -16.41 -18.41
N ILE A 16 -17.50 -17.49 -17.65
CA ILE A 16 -16.52 -17.50 -16.57
C ILE A 16 -15.11 -17.32 -17.15
N ALA A 17 -14.75 -18.01 -18.23
CA ALA A 17 -13.45 -17.83 -18.89
C ALA A 17 -13.17 -16.36 -19.26
N TRP A 18 -14.18 -15.70 -19.83
CA TRP A 18 -14.11 -14.28 -20.18
C TRP A 18 -13.92 -13.39 -18.96
N LEU A 19 -14.72 -13.60 -17.91
CA LEU A 19 -14.63 -12.83 -16.68
C LEU A 19 -13.25 -12.96 -16.02
N MET A 20 -12.70 -14.17 -16.00
CA MET A 20 -11.37 -14.42 -15.42
C MET A 20 -10.26 -13.77 -16.26
N GLY A 21 -10.33 -13.88 -17.59
CA GLY A 21 -9.39 -13.18 -18.47
C GLY A 21 -9.44 -11.66 -18.26
N TYR A 22 -10.63 -11.08 -18.19
CA TYR A 22 -10.80 -9.64 -17.94
C TYR A 22 -10.21 -9.21 -16.58
N GLN A 23 -10.44 -9.98 -15.52
CA GLN A 23 -9.86 -9.69 -14.20
C GLN A 23 -8.33 -9.71 -14.25
N THR A 24 -7.71 -10.70 -14.92
CA THR A 24 -6.26 -10.75 -15.10
C THR A 24 -5.74 -9.55 -15.88
N TYR A 25 -6.44 -9.11 -16.93
CA TYR A 25 -6.10 -7.89 -17.66
C TYR A 25 -6.11 -6.64 -16.76
N GLU A 26 -7.15 -6.48 -15.95
CA GLU A 26 -7.31 -5.34 -15.04
C GLU A 26 -6.17 -5.30 -14.00
N ILE A 27 -5.80 -6.44 -13.43
CA ILE A 27 -4.71 -6.55 -12.46
C ILE A 27 -3.39 -6.05 -13.06
N TYR A 28 -3.01 -6.55 -14.24
CA TYR A 28 -1.75 -6.15 -14.86
C TYR A 28 -1.77 -4.70 -15.35
N THR A 29 -2.91 -4.20 -15.83
CA THR A 29 -3.04 -2.79 -16.25
C THR A 29 -2.92 -1.84 -15.06
N ASN A 30 -3.51 -2.19 -13.91
CA ASN A 30 -3.40 -1.40 -12.69
C ASN A 30 -1.97 -1.40 -12.11
N GLU A 31 -1.20 -2.48 -12.30
CA GLU A 31 0.16 -2.58 -11.78
C GLU A 31 1.20 -1.89 -12.66
N PHE A 32 1.08 -1.99 -14.00
CA PHE A 32 2.10 -1.51 -14.95
C PHE A 32 1.65 -0.30 -15.79
N GLY A 33 0.40 0.17 -15.65
CA GLY A 33 -0.18 1.28 -16.42
C GLY A 33 -0.64 0.89 -17.83
N GLU A 34 0.04 -0.09 -18.46
CA GLU A 34 -0.35 -0.71 -19.71
C GLU A 34 -0.23 -2.23 -19.61
N PHE A 35 -0.96 -2.98 -20.44
CA PHE A 35 -0.88 -4.44 -20.44
C PHE A 35 0.38 -4.92 -21.18
N PRO A 36 1.37 -5.51 -20.49
CA PRO A 36 2.61 -5.92 -21.12
C PRO A 36 2.39 -7.13 -22.04
N LEU A 37 2.93 -7.07 -23.27
CA LEU A 37 2.80 -8.13 -24.28
C LEU A 37 3.30 -9.51 -23.79
N VAL A 38 4.23 -9.54 -22.85
CA VAL A 38 4.78 -10.78 -22.27
C VAL A 38 3.73 -11.53 -21.43
N ARG A 39 2.70 -10.85 -20.92
CA ARG A 39 1.68 -11.41 -20.01
C ARG A 39 0.41 -11.88 -20.72
N TYR A 40 0.35 -11.86 -22.05
CA TYR A 40 -0.78 -12.44 -22.80
C TYR A 40 -0.99 -13.92 -22.52
N PHE A 41 0.09 -14.67 -22.29
CA PHE A 41 -0.03 -16.08 -21.92
C PHE A 41 -0.69 -16.27 -20.55
N ASP A 42 -0.42 -15.39 -19.60
CA ASP A 42 -1.01 -15.45 -18.25
C ASP A 42 -2.53 -15.19 -18.31
N LEU A 43 -2.96 -14.25 -19.17
CA LEU A 43 -4.37 -13.99 -19.47
C LEU A 43 -5.08 -15.23 -20.04
N ILE A 44 -4.47 -15.87 -21.04
CA ILE A 44 -5.04 -17.09 -21.66
C ILE A 44 -5.08 -18.22 -20.64
N LEU A 45 -4.00 -18.41 -19.88
CA LEU A 45 -3.89 -19.43 -18.84
C LEU A 45 -4.91 -19.25 -17.72
N ALA A 46 -5.40 -18.04 -17.47
CA ALA A 46 -6.46 -17.77 -16.48
C ALA A 46 -7.83 -18.27 -16.94
N GLY A 47 -8.17 -18.08 -18.23
CA GLY A 47 -9.43 -18.56 -18.80
C GLY A 47 -9.42 -20.02 -19.27
N LEU A 48 -8.24 -20.58 -19.53
CA LEU A 48 -8.06 -21.89 -20.16
C LEU A 48 -8.83 -23.04 -19.47
N PRO A 49 -8.81 -23.18 -18.12
CA PRO A 49 -9.51 -24.28 -17.45
C PRO A 49 -11.01 -24.27 -17.73
N PHE A 50 -11.63 -23.08 -17.81
CA PHE A 50 -13.06 -22.93 -18.03
C PHE A 50 -13.47 -23.16 -19.49
N ILE A 51 -12.59 -22.82 -20.44
CA ILE A 51 -12.77 -23.17 -21.86
C ILE A 51 -12.68 -24.69 -22.04
N MET A 52 -11.72 -25.34 -21.40
CA MET A 52 -11.61 -26.80 -21.39
C MET A 52 -12.89 -27.44 -20.84
N VAL A 53 -13.40 -26.94 -19.72
CA VAL A 53 -14.66 -27.42 -19.12
C VAL A 53 -15.82 -27.27 -20.11
N ALA A 54 -15.99 -26.09 -20.74
CA ALA A 54 -17.06 -25.87 -21.71
C ALA A 54 -17.00 -26.84 -22.91
N ALA A 55 -15.81 -27.16 -23.40
CA ALA A 55 -15.63 -28.13 -24.46
C ALA A 55 -16.01 -29.56 -24.01
N VAL A 56 -15.63 -29.95 -22.79
CA VAL A 56 -15.96 -31.27 -22.24
C VAL A 56 -17.46 -31.40 -21.97
N GLU A 57 -18.13 -30.35 -21.50
CA GLU A 57 -19.60 -30.35 -21.33
C GLU A 57 -20.33 -30.64 -22.65
N ILE A 58 -19.94 -29.99 -23.76
CA ILE A 58 -20.54 -30.27 -25.08
C ILE A 58 -20.29 -31.73 -25.53
N LEU A 59 -19.13 -32.30 -25.17
CA LEU A 59 -18.72 -33.65 -25.59
C LEU A 59 -19.46 -34.77 -24.85
N LYS A 60 -20.11 -34.48 -23.72
CA LYS A 60 -20.87 -35.46 -22.93
C LYS A 60 -22.11 -35.99 -23.66
N ILE A 61 -22.82 -35.17 -24.44
CA ILE A 61 -23.99 -35.65 -25.21
C ILE A 61 -23.60 -36.70 -26.26
N PRO A 62 -22.61 -36.44 -27.16
CA PRO A 62 -22.14 -37.46 -28.09
C PRO A 62 -21.69 -38.75 -27.40
N LEU A 63 -20.97 -38.63 -26.28
CA LEU A 63 -20.55 -39.79 -25.48
C LEU A 63 -21.75 -40.59 -24.97
N CYS A 64 -22.76 -39.91 -24.40
CA CYS A 64 -23.99 -40.54 -23.93
C CYS A 64 -24.76 -41.24 -25.07
N PHE A 65 -24.78 -40.66 -26.26
CA PHE A 65 -25.39 -41.27 -27.43
C PHE A 65 -24.69 -42.59 -27.84
N VAL A 66 -23.35 -42.64 -27.78
CA VAL A 66 -22.57 -43.86 -28.02
C VAL A 66 -22.84 -44.94 -26.97
N VAL A 67 -23.09 -44.53 -25.72
CA VAL A 67 -23.52 -45.47 -24.66
C VAL A 67 -24.93 -46.03 -24.95
N TYR A 68 -25.84 -45.17 -25.42
CA TYR A 68 -27.22 -45.52 -25.66
C TYR A 68 -27.40 -46.48 -26.85
N ILE A 69 -26.62 -46.32 -27.92
CA ILE A 69 -26.74 -47.16 -29.12
C ILE A 69 -26.19 -48.58 -28.90
N ASN A 70 -25.36 -48.79 -27.87
CA ASN A 70 -24.82 -50.11 -27.53
C ASN A 70 -25.82 -50.94 -26.70
N THR A 71 -26.15 -52.13 -27.20
CA THR A 71 -27.11 -53.04 -26.56
C THR A 71 -26.51 -53.94 -25.47
N GLY A 72 -25.17 -54.04 -25.40
CA GLY A 72 -24.49 -54.87 -24.39
C GLY A 72 -24.41 -54.22 -23.01
N PHE A 73 -25.03 -54.83 -21.99
CA PHE A 73 -25.04 -54.32 -20.61
C PHE A 73 -23.62 -54.07 -20.05
N ARG A 74 -22.67 -54.96 -20.34
CA ARG A 74 -21.26 -54.81 -19.91
C ARG A 74 -20.60 -53.57 -20.51
N ILE A 75 -20.85 -53.30 -21.80
CA ILE A 75 -20.29 -52.15 -22.52
C ILE A 75 -20.94 -50.87 -21.99
N ARG A 76 -22.26 -50.87 -21.79
CA ARG A 76 -23.00 -49.75 -21.21
C ARG A 76 -22.48 -49.37 -19.83
N LEU A 77 -22.15 -50.35 -18.99
CA LEU A 77 -21.62 -50.13 -17.66
C LEU A 77 -20.20 -49.52 -17.69
N ILE A 78 -19.31 -50.05 -18.53
CA ILE A 78 -17.95 -49.50 -18.70
C ILE A 78 -17.99 -48.05 -19.17
N PHE A 79 -18.76 -47.74 -20.21
CA PHE A 79 -18.87 -46.37 -20.71
C PHE A 79 -19.56 -45.42 -19.72
N SER A 80 -20.50 -45.90 -18.91
CA SER A 80 -21.11 -45.07 -17.86
C SER A 80 -20.08 -44.68 -16.78
N ILE A 81 -19.21 -45.62 -16.39
CA ILE A 81 -18.09 -45.32 -15.46
C ILE A 81 -17.14 -44.30 -16.07
N VAL A 82 -16.83 -44.42 -17.36
CA VAL A 82 -15.99 -43.44 -18.08
C VAL A 82 -16.64 -42.06 -18.09
N LEU A 83 -17.95 -41.96 -18.31
CA LEU A 83 -18.68 -40.69 -18.27
C LEU A 83 -18.60 -40.02 -16.89
N VAL A 84 -18.74 -40.81 -15.83
CA VAL A 84 -18.60 -40.33 -14.44
C VAL A 84 -17.17 -39.87 -14.18
N ALA A 85 -16.17 -40.64 -14.60
CA ALA A 85 -14.76 -40.30 -14.42
C ALA A 85 -14.38 -38.99 -15.14
N ILE A 86 -14.83 -38.79 -16.39
CA ILE A 86 -14.62 -37.54 -17.14
C ILE A 86 -15.28 -36.37 -16.41
N THR A 87 -16.49 -36.56 -15.88
CA THR A 87 -17.19 -35.53 -15.10
C THR A 87 -16.43 -35.17 -13.83
N PHE A 88 -15.88 -36.17 -13.13
CA PHE A 88 -15.08 -35.95 -11.92
C PHE A 88 -13.79 -35.17 -12.21
N ILE A 89 -13.04 -35.57 -13.25
CA ILE A 89 -11.81 -34.84 -13.67
C ILE A 89 -12.15 -33.40 -14.10
N THR A 90 -13.29 -33.19 -14.75
CA THR A 90 -13.76 -31.85 -15.14
C THR A 90 -14.07 -31.01 -13.91
N PHE A 91 -14.71 -31.59 -12.89
CA PHE A 91 -14.97 -30.92 -11.62
C PHE A 91 -13.68 -30.54 -10.90
N GLU A 92 -12.70 -31.45 -10.82
CA GLU A 92 -11.38 -31.18 -10.23
C GLU A 92 -10.67 -30.03 -10.97
N THR A 93 -10.66 -30.07 -12.31
CA THR A 93 -10.05 -29.02 -13.14
C THR A 93 -10.71 -27.66 -12.90
N LEU A 94 -12.03 -27.64 -12.75
CA LEU A 94 -12.81 -26.45 -12.45
C LEU A 94 -12.49 -25.93 -11.03
N ALA A 95 -12.48 -26.82 -10.03
CA ALA A 95 -12.16 -26.47 -8.65
C ALA A 95 -10.75 -25.86 -8.51
N THR A 96 -9.74 -26.50 -9.10
CA THR A 96 -8.38 -25.95 -9.14
C THR A 96 -8.31 -24.62 -9.90
N GLY A 97 -9.09 -24.48 -10.98
CA GLY A 97 -9.23 -23.22 -11.70
C GLY A 97 -9.77 -22.08 -10.82
N PHE A 98 -10.77 -22.38 -9.98
CA PHE A 98 -11.29 -21.43 -9.00
C PHE A 98 -10.30 -21.14 -7.87
N GLU A 99 -9.65 -22.16 -7.30
CA GLU A 99 -8.64 -21.97 -6.25
C GLU A 99 -7.52 -21.03 -6.69
N ARG A 100 -7.02 -21.20 -7.91
CA ARG A 100 -6.00 -20.32 -8.48
C ARG A 100 -6.49 -18.88 -8.60
N GLN A 101 -7.75 -18.69 -8.98
CA GLN A 101 -8.34 -17.37 -9.07
C GLN A 101 -8.56 -16.74 -7.68
N PHE A 102 -9.09 -17.50 -6.72
CA PHE A 102 -9.30 -17.02 -5.36
C PHE A 102 -7.98 -16.62 -4.71
N HIS A 103 -6.91 -17.39 -4.94
CA HIS A 103 -5.57 -17.03 -4.49
C HIS A 103 -5.11 -15.70 -5.12
N ASN A 104 -5.24 -15.57 -6.45
CA ASN A 104 -4.85 -14.34 -7.17
C ASN A 104 -5.63 -13.10 -6.68
N ILE A 105 -6.94 -13.22 -6.43
CA ILE A 105 -7.77 -12.13 -5.89
C ILE A 105 -7.38 -11.81 -4.44
N SER A 106 -7.19 -12.82 -3.60
CA SER A 106 -6.85 -12.62 -2.18
C SER A 106 -5.52 -11.88 -2.03
N THR A 107 -4.50 -12.28 -2.79
CA THR A 107 -3.19 -11.59 -2.77
C THR A 107 -3.30 -10.14 -3.25
N ASN A 108 -4.15 -9.88 -4.25
CA ASN A 108 -4.42 -8.52 -4.73
C ASN A 108 -5.18 -7.63 -3.75
N VAL A 109 -5.85 -8.18 -2.73
CA VAL A 109 -6.51 -7.40 -1.67
C VAL A 109 -5.59 -7.21 -0.46
N GLU A 110 -4.71 -8.16 -0.20
CA GLU A 110 -3.71 -8.10 0.88
C GLU A 110 -2.61 -7.05 0.60
N ILE A 111 -2.09 -7.00 -0.63
CA ILE A 111 -1.07 -6.00 -1.04
C ILE A 111 -1.55 -4.54 -0.84
N PRO A 112 -2.78 -4.14 -1.25
CA PRO A 112 -3.33 -2.81 -0.96
C PRO A 112 -3.40 -2.49 0.52
N GLN A 113 -3.75 -3.46 1.37
CA GLN A 113 -3.85 -3.24 2.82
C GLN A 113 -2.47 -2.96 3.41
N ASP A 114 -1.45 -3.72 3.03
CA ASP A 114 -0.07 -3.49 3.47
C ASP A 114 0.48 -2.15 2.98
N LYS A 115 0.20 -1.79 1.72
CA LYS A 115 0.55 -0.48 1.17
C LYS A 115 -0.16 0.66 1.93
N LEU A 116 -1.44 0.50 2.28
CA LEU A 116 -2.19 1.46 3.09
C LEU A 116 -1.59 1.59 4.49
N VAL A 117 -1.28 0.49 5.17
CA VAL A 117 -0.64 0.49 6.49
C VAL A 117 0.74 1.17 6.43
N ALA A 118 1.53 0.89 5.40
CA ALA A 118 2.84 1.52 5.19
C ALA A 118 2.71 3.04 4.93
N LEU A 119 1.72 3.47 4.15
CA LEU A 119 1.44 4.88 3.90
C LEU A 119 0.98 5.60 5.17
N ILE A 120 0.09 4.99 5.96
CA ILE A 120 -0.35 5.53 7.26
C ILE A 120 0.86 5.69 8.20
N LYS A 121 1.73 4.69 8.28
CA LYS A 121 2.98 4.76 9.06
C LYS A 121 3.89 5.90 8.60
N LYS A 122 4.07 6.08 7.28
CA LYS A 122 4.85 7.21 6.73
C LYS A 122 4.22 8.57 7.07
N ILE A 123 2.90 8.70 6.98
CA ILE A 123 2.18 9.92 7.35
C ILE A 123 2.39 10.22 8.85
N GLN A 124 2.28 9.21 9.71
CA GLN A 124 2.46 9.37 11.14
C GLN A 124 3.89 9.74 11.49
N PHE A 125 4.88 9.06 10.90
CA PHE A 125 6.29 9.41 11.06
C PHE A 125 6.59 10.85 10.63
N ASN A 126 6.05 11.28 9.49
CA ASN A 126 6.22 12.67 9.02
C ASN A 126 5.54 13.67 9.97
N LYS A 127 4.36 13.35 10.52
CA LYS A 127 3.70 14.19 11.54
C LYS A 127 4.55 14.29 12.82
N ASP A 128 5.13 13.19 13.27
CA ASP A 128 5.99 13.16 14.45
C ASP A 128 7.26 13.99 14.22
N GLN A 129 7.84 13.91 13.01
CA GLN A 129 9.00 14.72 12.63
C GLN A 129 8.66 16.22 12.51
N ILE A 130 7.48 16.58 12.01
CA ILE A 130 7.00 17.97 11.99
C ILE A 130 6.83 18.48 13.42
N LYS A 131 6.17 17.72 14.30
CA LYS A 131 5.98 18.07 15.71
C LYS A 131 7.32 18.21 16.44
N ASN A 132 8.27 17.32 16.20
CA ASN A 132 9.59 17.41 16.80
C ASN A 132 10.36 18.66 16.30
N LYS A 133 10.27 18.98 15.01
CA LYS A 133 10.86 20.22 14.47
C LYS A 133 10.21 21.49 15.05
N GLU A 134 8.90 21.47 15.27
CA GLU A 134 8.17 22.57 15.91
C GLU A 134 8.61 22.76 17.38
N ILE A 135 8.72 21.67 18.14
CA ILE A 135 9.21 21.71 19.54
C ILE A 135 10.67 22.19 19.60
N VAL A 136 11.56 21.66 18.76
CA VAL A 136 12.96 22.06 18.70
C VAL A 136 13.10 23.54 18.30
N SER A 137 12.26 24.04 17.39
CA SER A 137 12.24 25.45 16.99
C SER A 137 11.79 26.35 18.14
N ASP A 138 10.75 25.98 18.88
CA ASP A 138 10.26 26.76 20.02
C ASP A 138 11.25 26.78 21.18
N GLU A 139 11.95 25.67 21.43
CA GLU A 139 12.97 25.56 22.48
C GLU A 139 14.23 26.36 22.13
N SER A 140 14.72 26.24 20.88
CA SER A 140 15.88 27.02 20.42
C SER A 140 15.60 28.52 20.31
N ILE A 141 14.36 28.95 20.01
CA ILE A 141 13.96 30.36 20.09
C ILE A 141 13.97 30.85 21.54
N LYS A 142 13.50 30.04 22.50
CA LYS A 142 13.54 30.41 23.93
C LYS A 142 14.96 30.53 24.44
N GLU A 143 15.82 29.58 24.09
CA GLU A 143 17.23 29.58 24.47
C GLU A 143 17.98 30.79 23.89
N GLU A 144 17.76 31.12 22.61
CA GLU A 144 18.34 32.31 21.97
C GLU A 144 17.85 33.61 22.62
N VAL A 145 16.56 33.72 22.94
CA VAL A 145 16.00 34.89 23.62
C VAL A 145 16.56 35.04 25.04
N GLU A 146 16.70 33.94 25.77
CA GLU A 146 17.26 33.95 27.13
C GLU A 146 18.75 34.32 27.11
N PHE A 147 19.53 33.78 26.18
CA PHE A 147 20.93 34.13 25.96
C PHE A 147 21.10 35.62 25.64
N ARG A 148 20.34 36.14 24.66
CA ARG A 148 20.39 37.56 24.30
C ARG A 148 19.93 38.48 25.42
N THR A 149 18.94 38.07 26.21
CA THR A 149 18.45 38.85 27.36
C THR A 149 19.46 38.84 28.51
N GLY A 150 20.15 37.72 28.73
CA GLY A 150 21.25 37.60 29.69
C GLY A 150 22.43 38.50 29.34
N ALA A 151 22.92 38.39 28.10
CA ALA A 151 24.04 39.21 27.61
C ALA A 151 23.70 40.71 27.65
N ALA A 152 22.47 41.09 27.29
CA ALA A 152 22.04 42.49 27.37
C ALA A 152 21.96 43.02 28.81
N LYS A 153 21.59 42.18 29.79
CA LYS A 153 21.62 42.55 31.22
C LYS A 153 23.05 42.73 31.71
N GLU A 154 23.95 41.82 31.34
CA GLU A 154 25.36 41.87 31.70
C GLU A 154 26.02 43.14 31.15
N SER A 155 25.86 43.43 29.86
CA SER A 155 26.38 44.67 29.26
C SER A 155 25.79 45.94 29.89
N ARG A 156 24.51 45.91 30.29
CA ARG A 156 23.89 47.04 31.00
C ARG A 156 24.52 47.22 32.38
N ASP A 157 24.73 46.14 33.12
CA ASP A 157 25.28 46.19 34.47
C ASP A 157 26.76 46.61 34.45
N GLU A 158 27.53 46.16 33.46
CA GLU A 158 28.89 46.66 33.18
C GLU A 158 28.89 48.16 32.85
N ALA A 159 28.00 48.63 31.98
CA ALA A 159 27.90 50.05 31.65
C ALA A 159 27.52 50.91 32.88
N VAL A 160 26.62 50.41 33.73
CA VAL A 160 26.25 51.07 34.99
C VAL A 160 27.43 51.13 35.96
N ASN A 161 28.21 50.05 36.07
CA ASN A 161 29.39 50.03 36.93
C ASN A 161 30.48 50.97 36.41
N ASN A 162 30.78 50.93 35.12
CA ASN A 162 31.71 51.88 34.49
C ASN A 162 31.26 53.34 34.69
N MET A 163 29.96 53.62 34.60
CA MET A 163 29.42 54.96 34.86
C MET A 163 29.59 55.37 36.32
N LYS A 164 29.35 54.45 37.27
CA LYS A 164 29.59 54.69 38.71
C LYS A 164 31.07 54.94 39.00
N GLU A 165 31.97 54.20 38.37
CA GLU A 165 33.41 54.42 38.48
C GLU A 165 33.82 55.79 37.95
N GLN A 166 33.28 56.21 36.79
CA GLN A 166 33.50 57.55 36.27
C GLN A 166 32.97 58.62 37.23
N ILE A 167 31.77 58.45 37.77
CA ILE A 167 31.19 59.38 38.76
C ILE A 167 32.11 59.50 39.99
N ASN A 168 32.63 58.39 40.52
CA ASN A 168 33.55 58.41 41.64
C ASN A 168 34.87 59.11 41.30
N GLN A 169 35.42 58.88 40.11
CA GLN A 169 36.61 59.60 39.63
C GLN A 169 36.39 61.11 39.55
N TYR A 170 35.23 61.55 39.04
CA TYR A 170 34.89 62.98 39.02
C TYR A 170 34.70 63.57 40.41
N LEU A 171 34.16 62.81 41.36
CA LEU A 171 34.02 63.26 42.75
C LEU A 171 35.36 63.38 43.46
N ASP A 172 36.31 62.48 43.21
CA ASP A 172 37.68 62.55 43.76
C ASP A 172 38.47 63.74 43.18
N LEU A 173 38.32 64.01 41.87
CA LEU A 173 38.90 65.18 41.21
C LEU A 173 38.28 66.50 41.70
N GLY A 174 36.97 66.50 41.96
CA GLY A 174 36.25 67.64 42.55
C GLY A 174 36.59 67.89 44.02
N GLY A 175 36.87 66.83 44.78
CA GLY A 175 37.32 66.91 46.17
C GLY A 175 38.73 67.47 46.31
N GLY A 176 39.64 67.11 45.39
CA GLY A 176 41.01 67.66 45.35
C GLY A 176 41.05 69.15 45.01
N THR A 177 40.23 69.59 44.04
CA THR A 177 40.20 70.99 43.61
C THR A 177 39.58 71.94 44.63
N LEU A 178 38.64 71.47 45.47
CA LEU A 178 38.11 72.26 46.59
C LEU A 178 39.10 72.38 47.77
N ALA A 179 40.00 71.40 47.94
CA ALA A 179 41.08 71.50 48.93
C ALA A 179 42.16 72.48 48.47
N GLU A 180 42.55 72.45 47.19
CA GLU A 180 43.53 73.37 46.61
C GLU A 180 43.04 74.83 46.54
N GLN A 181 41.73 75.07 46.33
CA GLN A 181 41.18 76.43 46.37
C GLN A 181 41.09 77.02 47.79
N LYS A 182 41.20 76.20 48.84
CA LYS A 182 41.16 76.67 50.23
C LYS A 182 42.53 77.01 50.81
N GLU A 183 43.63 76.55 50.18
CA GLU A 183 45.00 76.93 50.56
C GLU A 183 45.44 78.28 49.96
N HIS A 184 44.71 78.82 48.99
CA HIS A 184 45.04 80.08 48.31
C HIS A 184 44.12 81.27 48.65
N LYS A 185 43.47 81.25 49.83
CA LYS A 185 42.69 82.39 50.34
C LYS A 185 42.92 82.61 51.83
#